data_AF-G9KV54-F1
#
_entry.id   AF-G9KV54-F1
#
_cell.length_a   1.000
_cell.length_b   1.000
_cell.length_c   1.000
_cell.angle_alpha   90.00
_cell.angle_beta   90.00
_cell.angle_gamma   90.00
#
_symmetry.space_group_name_H-M   'P 1'
#
loop_
_entity.id
_entity.type
_entity.pdbx_description
1 polymer ?
#
loop_
_entity_poly.entity_id
_entity_poly.type
_entity_poly.pdbx_seq_one_letter_code
_entity_poly.pdbx_strand_id
1 'polypeptide(L)'
;AKEMLMSIQARMEQQNPFEFLKDISSLLDSLEQGTKVLMPRELISRKLNPGLYKGPIQYMMWREMQFSLSPGLSSLTLDPKTAHPNLMLSKNRTSVWHGDIKQVMPDDPERFDSSVAVLGSKGFTSGKWYWEVEVAKKTKWTVGVVRESIIRKGSCPLTPEQGFWLLRLRNQTDLKALDLPSCSLKLTNNLNKVGIYLDYEGGQVSFYNAKTMTHIYT
;
A
#
# COMPACT_ATOMS: atom_id res chain seq x y z
N ALA A 1 -10.40 25.82 -21.91
CA ALA A 1 -9.62 24.96 -20.99
C ALA A 1 -8.90 25.76 -19.91
N LYS A 2 -7.99 26.70 -20.24
CA LYS A 2 -7.22 27.50 -19.26
C LYS A 2 -8.11 28.37 -18.35
N GLU A 3 -9.15 28.98 -18.91
CA GLU A 3 -10.11 29.81 -18.16
C GLU A 3 -10.98 28.97 -17.20
N MET A 4 -11.35 27.75 -17.60
CA MET A 4 -12.11 26.82 -16.76
C MET A 4 -11.29 26.29 -15.58
N LEU A 5 -9.99 26.06 -15.79
CA LEU A 5 -9.07 25.70 -14.71
C LEU A 5 -8.89 26.85 -13.71
N MET A 6 -8.76 28.08 -14.20
CA MET A 6 -8.67 29.28 -13.35
C MET A 6 -9.94 29.49 -12.51
N SER A 7 -11.12 29.24 -13.09
CA SER A 7 -12.39 29.40 -12.35
C SER A 7 -12.60 28.34 -11.28
N ILE A 8 -12.19 27.09 -11.53
CA ILE A 8 -12.21 26.01 -10.53
C ILE A 8 -11.24 26.32 -9.40
N GLN A 9 -10.01 26.74 -9.72
CA GLN A 9 -8.99 27.04 -8.72
C GLN A 9 -9.39 28.21 -7.82
N ALA A 10 -9.92 29.30 -8.38
CA ALA A 10 -10.42 30.43 -7.61
C ALA A 10 -11.59 30.06 -6.67
N ARG A 11 -12.41 29.07 -7.03
CA ARG A 11 -13.49 28.58 -6.17
C ARG A 11 -13.00 27.64 -5.07
N MET A 12 -11.96 26.85 -5.32
CA MET A 12 -11.37 26.00 -4.27
C MET A 12 -10.72 26.80 -3.14
N GLU A 13 -10.39 28.06 -3.38
CA GLU A 13 -9.89 29.00 -2.38
C GLU A 13 -11.02 29.65 -1.54
N GLN A 14 -12.29 29.43 -1.87
CA GLN A 14 -13.43 29.97 -1.12
C GLN A 14 -13.65 29.21 0.19
N GLN A 15 -13.46 29.90 1.32
CA GLN A 15 -13.65 29.34 2.66
C GLN A 15 -15.10 29.43 3.18
N ASN A 16 -15.96 30.21 2.52
CA ASN A 16 -17.36 30.36 2.91
C ASN A 16 -18.25 29.29 2.23
N PRO A 17 -18.86 28.36 2.99
CA PRO A 17 -19.66 27.28 2.43
C PRO A 17 -20.90 27.75 1.66
N PHE A 18 -21.49 28.88 2.05
CA PHE A 18 -22.70 29.40 1.41
C PHE A 18 -22.39 30.01 0.05
N GLU A 19 -21.33 30.84 -0.04
CA GLU A 19 -20.88 31.42 -1.31
C GLU A 19 -20.30 30.36 -2.25
N PHE A 20 -19.73 29.28 -1.71
CA PHE A 20 -19.31 28.13 -2.51
C PHE A 20 -20.50 27.43 -3.21
N LEU A 21 -21.61 27.25 -2.50
CA LEU A 21 -22.77 26.51 -2.99
C LEU A 21 -23.73 27.34 -3.86
N LYS A 22 -23.71 28.66 -3.72
CA LYS A 22 -24.65 29.61 -4.35
C LYS A 22 -24.81 29.43 -5.85
N ASP A 23 -23.72 29.11 -6.54
CA ASP A 23 -23.67 28.96 -7.99
C ASP A 23 -23.11 27.59 -8.41
N ILE A 24 -23.34 26.55 -7.60
CA ILE A 24 -22.82 25.21 -7.90
C ILE A 24 -23.46 24.60 -9.14
N SER A 25 -24.76 24.85 -9.36
CA SER A 25 -25.48 24.33 -10.53
C SER A 25 -24.93 24.86 -11.84
N SER A 26 -24.64 26.17 -11.92
CA SER A 26 -24.02 26.77 -13.11
C SER A 26 -22.62 26.21 -13.40
N LEU A 27 -21.85 25.86 -12.36
CA LEU A 27 -20.56 25.23 -12.51
C LEU A 27 -20.68 23.79 -13.02
N LEU A 28 -21.67 23.04 -12.52
CA LEU A 28 -21.97 21.69 -13.02
C LEU A 28 -22.38 21.74 -14.50
N ASP A 29 -23.23 22.67 -14.90
CA ASP A 29 -23.65 22.86 -16.29
C ASP A 29 -22.46 23.24 -17.20
N SER A 30 -21.58 24.11 -16.71
CA SER A 30 -20.36 24.52 -17.43
C SER A 30 -19.40 23.35 -17.61
N LEU A 31 -19.21 22.51 -16.58
CA LEU A 31 -18.41 21.29 -16.67
C LEU A 31 -19.02 20.28 -17.65
N GLU A 32 -20.34 20.13 -17.66
CA GLU A 32 -21.06 19.26 -18.59
C GLU A 32 -20.95 19.73 -20.05
N GLN A 33 -20.89 21.04 -20.29
CA GLN A 33 -20.60 21.59 -21.61
C GLN A 33 -19.11 21.46 -22.00
N GLY A 34 -18.18 21.72 -21.08
CA GLY A 34 -16.74 21.58 -21.34
C GLY A 34 -16.33 20.13 -21.63
N THR A 35 -17.00 19.17 -21.00
CA THR A 35 -16.81 17.72 -21.26
C THR A 35 -17.35 17.27 -22.61
N LYS A 36 -18.34 17.96 -23.19
CA LYS A 36 -18.82 17.70 -24.56
C LYS A 36 -17.86 18.20 -25.65
N VAL A 37 -17.09 19.27 -25.38
CA VAL A 37 -16.12 19.87 -26.32
C VAL A 37 -14.80 19.09 -26.37
N LEU A 38 -14.46 18.42 -25.27
CA LEU A 38 -13.37 17.46 -25.24
C LEU A 38 -13.93 16.15 -25.80
N MET A 39 -13.60 15.82 -27.06
CA MET A 39 -13.81 14.46 -27.60
C MET A 39 -13.48 13.46 -26.49
N PRO A 40 -14.41 12.56 -26.11
CA PRO A 40 -14.15 11.65 -25.02
C PRO A 40 -12.96 10.80 -25.43
N ARG A 41 -11.77 11.10 -24.89
CA ARG A 41 -10.88 10.02 -24.52
C ARG A 41 -11.74 9.19 -23.61
N GLU A 42 -12.20 8.05 -24.11
CA GLU A 42 -13.06 7.12 -23.40
C GLU A 42 -12.62 7.14 -21.95
N LEU A 43 -13.44 7.78 -21.11
CA LEU A 43 -13.39 7.51 -19.70
C LEU A 43 -13.76 6.04 -19.68
N ILE A 44 -12.74 5.18 -19.64
CA ILE A 44 -12.92 3.76 -19.46
C ILE A 44 -13.47 3.67 -18.04
N SER A 45 -14.78 3.86 -17.93
CA SER A 45 -15.58 3.42 -16.81
C SER A 45 -15.48 1.91 -16.84
N ARG A 46 -14.35 1.40 -16.33
CA ARG A 46 -14.31 0.07 -15.79
C ARG A 46 -15.33 0.12 -14.68
N LYS A 47 -16.54 -0.38 -14.95
CA LYS A 47 -17.59 -0.59 -13.96
C LYS A 47 -16.92 -1.01 -12.66
N LEU A 48 -16.81 -0.07 -11.71
CA LEU A 48 -16.39 -0.38 -10.36
C LEU A 48 -17.56 -1.17 -9.81
N ASN A 49 -17.48 -2.50 -9.86
CA ASN A 49 -18.45 -3.38 -9.22
C ASN A 49 -18.31 -3.17 -7.71
N PRO A 50 -19.17 -2.37 -7.06
CA PRO A 50 -18.94 -1.96 -5.67
C PRO A 50 -19.07 -3.16 -4.72
N GLY A 51 -19.79 -4.22 -5.15
CA GLY A 51 -19.99 -5.45 -4.39
C GLY A 51 -18.79 -6.40 -4.30
N LEU A 52 -17.71 -6.19 -5.06
CA LEU A 52 -16.52 -7.06 -5.03
C LEU A 52 -15.26 -6.38 -4.45
N TYR A 53 -15.25 -5.04 -4.34
CA TYR A 53 -14.05 -4.29 -3.97
C TYR A 53 -14.30 -3.46 -2.70
N LYS A 54 -14.16 -4.09 -1.52
CA LYS A 54 -13.88 -3.36 -0.26
C LYS A 54 -12.42 -2.91 -0.11
N GLY A 55 -11.65 -2.95 -1.21
CA GLY A 55 -10.24 -2.56 -1.25
C GLY A 55 -10.01 -1.04 -1.31
N PRO A 56 -8.78 -0.58 -1.57
CA PRO A 56 -8.41 0.83 -1.53
C PRO A 56 -8.89 1.59 -2.77
N ILE A 57 -10.20 1.78 -2.94
CA ILE A 57 -10.79 2.50 -4.10
C ILE A 57 -10.18 3.90 -4.23
N GLN A 58 -10.03 4.61 -3.11
CA GLN A 58 -9.40 5.94 -3.07
C GLN A 58 -7.99 5.92 -3.67
N TYR A 59 -7.16 4.92 -3.33
CA TYR A 59 -5.81 4.78 -3.90
C TYR A 59 -5.86 4.38 -5.38
N MET A 60 -6.79 3.51 -5.77
CA MET A 60 -6.95 3.12 -7.17
C MET A 60 -7.27 4.32 -8.04
N MET A 61 -8.18 5.19 -7.59
CA MET A 61 -8.49 6.45 -8.25
C MET A 61 -7.30 7.41 -8.22
N TRP A 62 -6.64 7.56 -7.07
CA TRP A 62 -5.47 8.42 -6.94
C TRP A 62 -4.35 8.03 -7.91
N ARG A 63 -4.01 6.74 -8.01
CA ARG A 63 -2.94 6.25 -8.89
C ARG A 63 -3.27 6.50 -10.35
N GLU A 64 -4.54 6.48 -10.75
CA GLU A 64 -4.91 6.91 -12.11
C GLU A 64 -4.73 8.42 -12.29
N MET A 65 -5.03 9.21 -11.25
CA MET A 65 -4.84 10.66 -11.23
C MET A 65 -3.38 11.09 -11.01
N GLN A 66 -2.45 10.20 -10.66
CA GLN A 66 -1.08 10.55 -10.27
C GLN A 66 -0.29 11.26 -11.39
N PHE A 67 -0.67 11.05 -12.65
CA PHE A 67 -0.07 11.72 -13.80
C PHE A 67 -0.48 13.19 -13.89
N SER A 68 -1.58 13.57 -13.25
CA SER A 68 -2.12 14.93 -13.21
C SER A 68 -1.92 15.61 -11.86
N LEU A 69 -1.73 14.83 -10.79
CA LEU A 69 -1.57 15.30 -9.41
C LEU A 69 -0.33 14.66 -8.80
N SER A 70 0.60 15.47 -8.29
CA SER A 70 1.78 14.99 -7.56
C SER A 70 1.64 15.26 -6.06
N PRO A 71 0.78 14.55 -5.30
CA PRO A 71 0.79 14.71 -3.86
C PRO A 71 2.03 14.06 -3.28
N GLY A 72 2.66 14.75 -2.33
CA GLY A 72 3.79 14.25 -1.57
C GLY A 72 3.36 13.15 -0.60
N LEU A 73 3.16 11.93 -1.11
CA LEU A 73 2.96 10.76 -0.26
C LEU A 73 4.23 10.54 0.58
N SER A 74 4.05 10.50 1.91
CA SER A 74 5.14 10.21 2.84
C SER A 74 5.56 8.74 2.70
N SER A 75 6.84 8.47 2.44
CA SER A 75 7.33 7.10 2.29
C SER A 75 7.40 6.39 3.63
N LEU A 76 7.00 5.12 3.66
CA LEU A 76 7.26 4.23 4.80
C LEU A 76 8.77 3.96 4.91
N THR A 77 9.31 4.04 6.12
CA THR A 77 10.73 3.80 6.40
C THR A 77 10.89 2.65 7.38
N LEU A 78 11.98 1.90 7.26
CA LEU A 78 12.31 0.72 8.07
C LEU A 78 13.03 1.13 9.35
N ASP A 79 12.74 0.44 10.46
CA ASP A 79 13.36 0.70 11.76
C ASP A 79 14.64 -0.15 11.98
N PRO A 80 15.83 0.46 12.03
CA PRO A 80 17.09 -0.26 12.29
C PRO A 80 17.13 -0.96 13.65
N LYS A 81 16.35 -0.51 14.65
CA LYS A 81 16.30 -1.16 15.97
C LYS A 81 15.66 -2.53 15.91
N THR A 82 14.70 -2.72 15.01
CA THR A 82 14.01 -4.01 14.84
C THR A 82 14.76 -4.97 13.92
N ALA A 83 15.64 -4.44 13.07
CA ALA A 83 16.28 -5.21 12.00
C ALA A 83 17.16 -6.33 12.53
N HIS A 84 16.94 -7.53 12.01
CA HIS A 84 17.81 -8.68 12.24
C HIS A 84 19.26 -8.37 11.79
N PRO A 85 20.31 -8.82 12.51
CA PRO A 85 21.70 -8.45 12.22
C PRO A 85 22.24 -8.84 10.82
N ASN A 86 21.60 -9.82 10.15
CA ASN A 86 21.90 -10.17 8.74
C ASN A 86 21.26 -9.23 7.71
N LEU A 87 20.47 -8.25 8.13
CA LEU A 87 19.82 -7.30 7.23
C LEU A 87 20.59 -5.98 7.19
N MET A 88 20.78 -5.48 5.97
CA MET A 88 21.32 -4.17 5.70
C MET A 88 20.22 -3.26 5.17
N LEU A 89 20.20 -2.02 5.63
CA LEU A 89 19.20 -1.01 5.25
C LEU A 89 19.86 0.07 4.40
N SER A 90 19.12 0.61 3.43
CA SER A 90 19.56 1.78 2.66
C SER A 90 19.65 3.02 3.55
N LYS A 91 20.42 4.03 3.12
CA LYS A 91 20.57 5.31 3.85
C LYS A 91 19.23 5.99 4.14
N ASN A 92 18.31 5.94 3.18
CA ASN A 92 16.95 6.50 3.30
C ASN A 92 15.96 5.54 4.00
N ARG A 93 16.41 4.35 4.41
CA ARG A 93 15.63 3.32 5.11
C ARG A 93 14.39 2.83 4.36
N THR A 94 14.35 2.92 3.04
CA THR A 94 13.22 2.40 2.23
C THR A 94 13.52 1.03 1.60
N SER A 95 14.77 0.57 1.67
CA SER A 95 15.21 -0.68 1.05
C SER A 95 15.97 -1.54 2.04
N VAL A 96 15.85 -2.86 1.88
CA VAL A 96 16.51 -3.86 2.70
C VAL A 96 17.04 -4.99 1.85
N TRP A 97 18.21 -5.53 2.22
CA TRP A 97 18.80 -6.71 1.63
C TRP A 97 19.48 -7.56 2.69
N HIS A 98 19.67 -8.83 2.37
CA HIS A 98 20.46 -9.74 3.19
C HIS A 98 21.94 -9.45 2.94
N GLY A 99 22.70 -9.19 4.00
CA GLY A 99 24.16 -9.05 3.94
C GLY A 99 24.85 -10.41 4.03
N ASP A 100 26.05 -10.51 3.48
CA ASP A 100 26.85 -11.74 3.56
C ASP A 100 27.45 -11.95 4.95
N ILE A 101 27.64 -10.86 5.69
CA ILE A 101 28.24 -10.85 7.03
C ILE A 101 27.18 -10.45 8.05
N LYS A 102 27.05 -11.24 9.11
CA LYS A 102 26.24 -10.90 10.28
C LYS A 102 26.87 -9.72 11.02
N GLN A 103 26.12 -8.63 11.18
CA GLN A 103 26.59 -7.47 11.93
C GLN A 103 26.65 -7.77 13.43
N VAL A 104 27.61 -7.17 14.12
CA VAL A 104 27.67 -7.18 15.59
C VAL A 104 26.77 -6.06 16.09
N MET A 105 25.66 -6.42 16.73
CA MET A 105 24.63 -5.50 17.21
C MET A 105 24.17 -5.95 18.61
N PRO A 106 23.76 -5.02 19.49
CA PRO A 106 23.14 -5.37 20.77
C PRO A 106 21.84 -6.18 20.54
N ASP A 107 21.58 -7.12 21.44
CA ASP A 107 20.37 -7.95 21.40
C ASP A 107 19.19 -7.27 22.10
N ASP A 108 18.82 -6.08 21.62
CA ASP A 108 17.72 -5.27 22.16
C ASP A 108 16.38 -6.04 22.06
N PRO A 109 15.44 -5.91 23.01
CA PRO A 109 14.14 -6.61 22.98
C PRO A 109 13.36 -6.41 21.67
N GLU A 110 13.48 -5.25 21.03
CA GLU A 110 12.79 -4.89 19.79
C GLU A 110 13.36 -5.60 18.56
N ARG A 111 14.58 -6.12 18.64
CA ARG A 111 15.33 -6.70 17.53
C ARG A 111 14.95 -8.16 17.30
N PHE A 112 14.74 -8.53 16.04
CA PHE A 112 14.61 -9.94 15.69
C PHE A 112 15.95 -10.67 15.77
N ASP A 113 15.97 -11.84 16.42
CA ASP A 113 17.16 -12.68 16.59
C ASP A 113 17.19 -13.92 15.66
N SER A 114 16.01 -14.48 15.38
CA SER A 114 15.83 -15.75 14.68
C SER A 114 15.14 -15.55 13.34
N SER A 115 14.14 -14.67 13.31
CA SER A 115 13.48 -14.28 12.08
C SER A 115 14.31 -13.21 11.37
N VAL A 116 14.72 -13.46 10.13
CA VAL A 116 15.41 -12.47 9.30
C VAL A 116 14.41 -11.43 8.79
N ALA A 117 14.00 -10.51 9.66
CA ALA A 117 12.93 -9.55 9.45
C ALA A 117 13.31 -8.14 9.97
N VAL A 118 12.53 -7.15 9.53
CA VAL A 118 12.59 -5.75 9.95
C VAL A 118 11.18 -5.15 9.87
N LEU A 119 10.83 -4.25 10.79
CA LEU A 119 9.55 -3.55 10.81
C LEU A 119 9.65 -2.15 10.21
N GLY A 120 8.50 -1.57 9.88
CA GLY A 120 8.38 -0.15 9.63
C GLY A 120 8.61 0.67 10.92
N SER A 121 9.10 1.89 10.77
CA SER A 121 9.39 2.82 11.88
C SER A 121 8.12 3.40 12.53
N LYS A 122 6.98 3.29 11.86
CA LYS A 122 5.69 3.74 12.36
C LYS A 122 4.69 2.59 12.26
N GLY A 123 4.00 2.33 13.37
CA GLY A 123 2.83 1.46 13.40
C GLY A 123 1.56 2.21 12.97
N PHE A 124 0.48 1.45 12.82
CA PHE A 124 -0.84 1.97 12.50
C PHE A 124 -1.79 1.62 13.65
N THR A 125 -2.57 2.60 14.11
CA THR A 125 -3.52 2.45 15.24
C THR A 125 -4.97 2.74 14.85
N SER A 126 -5.20 3.24 13.64
CA SER A 126 -6.52 3.63 13.10
C SER A 126 -6.39 3.92 11.62
N GLY A 127 -7.51 3.94 10.91
CA GLY A 127 -7.65 4.36 9.53
C GLY A 127 -7.32 3.29 8.49
N LYS A 128 -7.31 3.75 7.24
CA LYS A 128 -7.04 2.94 6.06
C LYS A 128 -5.71 3.32 5.45
N TRP A 129 -4.85 2.34 5.26
CA TRP A 129 -3.49 2.55 4.80
C TRP A 129 -3.20 1.69 3.59
N TYR A 130 -2.40 2.23 2.69
CA TYR A 130 -1.90 1.50 1.54
C TYR A 130 -0.42 1.84 1.33
N TRP A 131 0.40 0.82 1.10
CA TRP A 131 1.78 0.97 0.69
C TRP A 131 2.16 -0.14 -0.28
N GLU A 132 3.23 0.10 -1.04
CA GLU A 132 3.72 -0.86 -2.01
C GLU A 132 5.14 -1.29 -1.66
N VAL A 133 5.42 -2.57 -1.86
CA VAL A 133 6.76 -3.14 -1.67
C VAL A 133 7.23 -3.72 -2.99
N GLU A 134 8.37 -3.22 -3.48
CA GLU A 134 9.03 -3.78 -4.64
C GLU A 134 9.73 -5.11 -4.29
N VAL A 135 9.33 -6.17 -4.98
CA VAL A 135 9.81 -7.55 -4.77
C VAL A 135 10.42 -8.14 -6.05
N ALA A 136 10.58 -7.31 -7.08
CA ALA A 136 11.09 -7.70 -8.39
C ALA A 136 12.43 -8.44 -8.27
N LYS A 137 12.58 -9.52 -9.05
CA LYS A 137 13.82 -10.33 -9.14
C LYS A 137 14.27 -10.99 -7.82
N LYS A 138 13.44 -10.98 -6.77
CA LYS A 138 13.74 -11.69 -5.51
C LYS A 138 13.19 -13.12 -5.56
N THR A 139 14.01 -14.06 -5.11
CA THR A 139 13.67 -15.50 -5.11
C THR A 139 12.93 -15.95 -3.86
N LYS A 140 13.05 -15.16 -2.78
CA LYS A 140 12.46 -15.39 -1.47
C LYS A 140 12.17 -14.04 -0.82
N TRP A 141 10.96 -13.87 -0.32
CA TRP A 141 10.55 -12.69 0.45
C TRP A 141 9.30 -12.99 1.27
N THR A 142 9.05 -12.16 2.28
CA THR A 142 7.82 -12.17 3.07
C THR A 142 7.48 -10.73 3.40
N VAL A 143 6.24 -10.32 3.15
CA VAL A 143 5.76 -8.95 3.37
C VAL A 143 4.37 -9.00 3.98
N GLY A 144 3.99 -7.98 4.74
CA GLY A 144 2.66 -7.89 5.32
C GLY A 144 2.61 -7.00 6.54
N VAL A 145 1.67 -7.32 7.44
CA VAL A 145 1.40 -6.57 8.66
C VAL A 145 1.58 -7.49 9.85
N VAL A 146 2.09 -6.93 10.95
CA VAL A 146 2.19 -7.63 12.23
C VAL A 146 1.60 -6.77 13.34
N ARG A 147 1.10 -7.42 14.39
CA ARG A 147 0.82 -6.71 15.65
C ARG A 147 2.12 -6.22 16.27
N GLU A 148 2.08 -5.10 16.98
CA GLU A 148 3.27 -4.58 17.67
C GLU A 148 3.78 -5.56 18.74
N SER A 149 2.84 -6.26 19.39
CA SER A 149 3.03 -7.16 20.52
C SER A 149 3.54 -8.56 20.14
N ILE A 150 3.93 -8.80 18.89
CA ILE A 150 4.47 -10.10 18.49
C ILE A 150 5.74 -10.44 19.26
N ILE A 151 5.99 -11.73 19.45
CA ILE A 151 7.26 -12.22 19.97
C ILE A 151 8.32 -12.07 18.88
N ARG A 152 9.37 -11.31 19.18
CA ARG A 152 10.49 -11.03 18.24
C ARG A 152 11.71 -11.91 18.49
N LYS A 153 11.74 -12.61 19.63
CA LYS A 153 12.82 -13.50 20.05
C LYS A 153 12.45 -14.97 19.82
N GLY A 154 13.44 -15.76 19.43
CA GLY A 154 13.24 -17.17 19.11
C GLY A 154 12.33 -17.41 17.89
N SER A 155 11.82 -18.63 17.80
CA SER A 155 10.92 -19.06 16.73
C SER A 155 9.46 -18.99 17.19
N CYS A 156 8.62 -18.33 16.41
CA CYS A 156 7.18 -18.27 16.61
C CYS A 156 6.45 -18.64 15.31
N PRO A 157 5.33 -19.38 15.37
CA PRO A 157 4.49 -19.61 14.19
C PRO A 157 4.04 -18.29 13.56
N LEU A 158 4.25 -18.15 12.25
CA LEU A 158 3.83 -16.99 11.48
C LEU A 158 2.36 -17.16 11.05
N THR A 159 1.43 -16.97 11.97
CA THR A 159 -0.01 -17.12 11.75
C THR A 159 -0.80 -15.88 12.18
N PRO A 160 -2.04 -15.68 11.68
CA PRO A 160 -2.87 -14.55 12.09
C PRO A 160 -3.20 -14.56 13.59
N GLU A 161 -3.39 -15.74 14.18
CA GLU A 161 -3.61 -15.90 15.63
C GLU A 161 -2.45 -15.35 16.47
N GLN A 162 -1.21 -15.51 15.99
CA GLN A 162 -0.01 -14.94 16.59
C GLN A 162 0.24 -13.48 16.18
N GLY A 163 -0.68 -12.87 15.44
CA GLY A 163 -0.62 -11.48 15.02
C GLY A 163 0.17 -11.23 13.74
N PHE A 164 0.29 -12.22 12.85
CA PHE A 164 0.99 -12.10 11.57
C PHE A 164 0.02 -12.26 10.38
N TRP A 165 -0.11 -11.22 9.55
CA TRP A 165 -0.83 -11.27 8.28
C TRP A 165 0.17 -11.08 7.15
N LEU A 166 0.66 -12.18 6.58
CA LEU A 166 1.83 -12.18 5.71
C LEU A 166 1.59 -12.91 4.38
N LEU A 167 2.15 -12.34 3.33
CA LEU A 167 2.30 -12.96 2.01
C LEU A 167 3.77 -13.35 1.82
N ARG A 168 4.02 -14.60 1.44
CA ARG A 168 5.36 -15.17 1.32
C ARG A 168 5.59 -15.79 -0.05
N LEU A 169 6.74 -15.51 -0.64
CA LEU A 169 7.29 -16.26 -1.77
C LEU A 169 8.51 -17.08 -1.33
N ARG A 170 8.57 -18.35 -1.73
CA ARG A 170 9.77 -19.19 -1.63
C ARG A 170 10.09 -19.83 -2.98
N ASN A 171 11.38 -20.10 -3.21
CA ASN A 171 11.88 -20.82 -4.40
C ASN A 171 11.38 -20.23 -5.73
N GLN A 172 11.16 -18.90 -5.78
CA GLN A 172 10.59 -18.17 -6.92
C GLN A 172 9.15 -18.52 -7.33
N THR A 173 8.58 -19.64 -6.88
CA THR A 173 7.30 -20.17 -7.38
C THR A 173 6.25 -20.42 -6.29
N ASP A 174 6.67 -20.69 -5.04
CA ASP A 174 5.77 -21.03 -3.93
C ASP A 174 5.25 -19.76 -3.25
N LEU A 175 4.20 -19.16 -3.84
CA LEU A 175 3.48 -18.02 -3.26
C LEU A 175 2.39 -18.53 -2.30
N LYS A 176 2.44 -18.09 -1.05
CA LYS A 176 1.49 -18.47 0.01
C LYS A 176 1.04 -17.26 0.82
N ALA A 177 -0.25 -17.22 1.15
CA ALA A 177 -0.73 -16.46 2.29
C ALA A 177 -0.54 -17.30 3.56
N LEU A 178 0.11 -16.72 4.56
CA LEU A 178 0.38 -17.39 5.84
C LEU A 178 -0.83 -17.29 6.77
N ASP A 179 -1.94 -17.86 6.31
CA ASP A 179 -3.18 -18.05 7.08
C ASP A 179 -3.15 -19.39 7.84
N LEU A 180 -4.22 -19.72 8.56
CA LEU A 180 -4.40 -20.99 9.26
C LEU A 180 -5.65 -21.74 8.75
N PRO A 181 -5.49 -22.76 7.87
CA PRO A 181 -4.25 -23.25 7.28
C PRO A 181 -3.69 -22.32 6.19
N SER A 182 -2.39 -22.42 5.90
CA SER A 182 -1.76 -21.58 4.87
C SER A 182 -2.38 -21.82 3.50
N CYS A 183 -2.67 -20.75 2.76
CA CYS A 183 -3.28 -20.82 1.43
C CYS A 183 -2.22 -20.70 0.33
N SER A 184 -2.12 -21.70 -0.55
CA SER A 184 -1.27 -21.65 -1.75
C SER A 184 -1.92 -20.85 -2.86
N LEU A 185 -1.19 -19.90 -3.44
CA LEU A 185 -1.70 -18.95 -4.42
C LEU A 185 -0.99 -19.13 -5.76
N LYS A 186 -1.71 -18.88 -6.85
CA LYS A 186 -1.13 -18.90 -8.19
C LYS A 186 -0.29 -17.64 -8.41
N LEU A 187 1.02 -17.81 -8.59
CA LEU A 187 1.90 -16.71 -8.95
C LEU A 187 1.66 -16.30 -10.42
N THR A 188 1.45 -15.01 -10.66
CA THR A 188 1.43 -14.43 -12.00
C THR A 188 2.82 -13.91 -12.35
N ASN A 189 3.26 -14.09 -13.61
CA ASN A 189 4.63 -13.75 -14.08
C ASN A 189 5.01 -12.25 -13.92
N ASN A 190 4.06 -11.40 -13.53
CA ASN A 190 4.20 -9.96 -13.43
C ASN A 190 4.17 -9.43 -11.97
N LEU A 191 4.30 -10.29 -10.95
CA LEU A 191 4.31 -9.86 -9.55
C LEU A 191 5.68 -9.29 -9.15
N ASN A 192 5.96 -8.07 -9.61
CA ASN A 192 7.17 -7.32 -9.27
C ASN A 192 7.00 -6.37 -8.09
N LYS A 193 5.74 -6.06 -7.75
CA LYS A 193 5.41 -5.14 -6.67
C LYS A 193 4.10 -5.56 -6.01
N VAL A 194 4.12 -5.67 -4.68
CA VAL A 194 2.97 -6.06 -3.87
C VAL A 194 2.41 -4.82 -3.21
N GLY A 195 1.13 -4.55 -3.44
CA GLY A 195 0.37 -3.54 -2.71
C GLY A 195 -0.23 -4.16 -1.46
N ILE A 196 -0.07 -3.53 -0.31
CA ILE A 196 -0.62 -3.98 0.97
C ILE A 196 -1.60 -2.91 1.42
N TYR A 197 -2.83 -3.33 1.68
CA TYR A 197 -3.91 -2.51 2.20
C TYR A 197 -4.26 -2.96 3.61
N LEU A 198 -4.39 -2.01 4.51
CA LEU A 198 -4.85 -2.22 5.88
C LEU A 198 -6.10 -1.36 6.10
N ASP A 199 -7.20 -2.00 6.50
CA ASP A 199 -8.40 -1.34 7.04
C ASP A 199 -8.45 -1.67 8.53
N TYR A 200 -7.97 -0.75 9.37
CA TYR A 200 -7.79 -1.02 10.79
C TYR A 200 -9.14 -1.24 11.47
N GLU A 201 -10.08 -0.31 11.29
CA GLU A 201 -11.43 -0.40 11.83
C GLU A 201 -12.25 -1.52 11.18
N GLY A 202 -12.02 -1.78 9.88
CA GLY A 202 -12.65 -2.88 9.16
C GLY A 202 -12.07 -4.26 9.47
N GLY A 203 -10.97 -4.35 10.23
CA GLY A 203 -10.31 -5.60 10.59
C GLY A 203 -9.75 -6.37 9.39
N GLN A 204 -9.28 -5.68 8.35
CA GLN A 204 -8.89 -6.30 7.08
C GLN A 204 -7.45 -5.98 6.70
N VAL A 205 -6.72 -7.00 6.24
CA VAL A 205 -5.46 -6.84 5.50
C VAL A 205 -5.64 -7.47 4.12
N SER A 206 -5.32 -6.74 3.05
CA SER A 206 -5.48 -7.23 1.68
C SER A 206 -4.21 -7.00 0.87
N PHE A 207 -3.89 -7.97 0.01
CA PHE A 207 -2.72 -7.96 -0.87
C PHE A 207 -3.16 -7.85 -2.33
N TYR A 208 -2.43 -7.03 -3.09
CA TYR A 208 -2.71 -6.76 -4.51
C TYR A 208 -1.43 -6.82 -5.32
N ASN A 209 -1.55 -7.17 -6.60
CA ASN A 209 -0.50 -6.84 -7.56
C ASN A 209 -0.54 -5.33 -7.76
N ALA A 210 0.50 -4.61 -7.32
CA ALA A 210 0.45 -3.15 -7.31
C ALA A 210 0.40 -2.55 -8.73
N LYS A 211 0.87 -3.28 -9.75
CA LYS A 211 0.85 -2.81 -11.14
C LYS A 211 -0.54 -2.96 -11.77
N THR A 212 -1.17 -4.11 -11.62
CA THR A 212 -2.46 -4.42 -12.26
C THR A 212 -3.66 -4.11 -11.37
N MET A 213 -3.44 -3.84 -10.08
CA MET A 213 -4.48 -3.76 -9.04
C MET A 213 -5.37 -4.99 -8.93
N THR A 214 -4.88 -6.14 -9.40
CA THR A 214 -5.58 -7.40 -9.21
C THR A 214 -5.39 -7.86 -7.78
N HIS A 215 -6.49 -8.22 -7.12
CA HIS A 215 -6.47 -8.84 -5.81
C HIS A 215 -5.64 -10.14 -5.83
N ILE A 216 -4.86 -10.35 -4.78
CA ILE A 216 -4.07 -11.57 -4.56
C ILE A 216 -4.72 -12.38 -3.44
N TYR A 217 -4.95 -11.75 -2.29
CA TYR A 217 -5.47 -12.40 -1.09
C TYR A 217 -5.97 -11.35 -0.08
N THR A 218 -6.94 -11.73 0.75
CA THR A 218 -7.42 -10.96 1.91
C THR A 218 -7.56 -11.92 3.07
#